data_AF-A0A3N0D942-F1
#
_entry.id   AF-A0A3N0D942-F1
#
_cell.length_a   1.000
_cell.length_b   1.000
_cell.length_c   1.000
_cell.angle_alpha   90.00
_cell.angle_beta   90.00
_cell.angle_gamma   90.00
#
_symmetry.space_group_name_H-M   'P 1'
#
loop_
_entity.id
_entity.type
_entity.pdbx_description
1 polymer ?
#
loop_
_entity_poly.entity_id
_entity_poly.type
_entity_poly.pdbx_seq_one_letter_code
_entity_poly.pdbx_strand_id
1 'polypeptide(L)'
;MVPDVTSTPSAVRAISPARLGTLVVIAWSGEHPDDERDMPFLLAYALGDGDGGPEATGTAARELLDAVGLPVGTEYVDAAESTGLPVTLLVEAGQAVLTMPHLTAQCTVPPEWLAAVGERGHVYFIFATRPWPDAAPGVPVTEDRLREFVGDEAVLSTAAHCLLPVRQLRG
;
A
#
# COMPACT_ATOMS: atom_id res chain seq x y z
N MET A 1 28.02 -39.27 16.38
CA MET A 1 27.73 -39.51 14.96
C MET A 1 26.50 -38.66 14.64
N VAL A 2 26.72 -37.65 13.78
CA VAL A 2 25.83 -36.60 13.22
C VAL A 2 24.37 -36.48 13.71
N PRO A 3 23.92 -35.30 14.18
CA PRO A 3 22.52 -34.92 14.04
C PRO A 3 22.25 -34.51 12.59
N ASP A 4 21.14 -35.03 12.06
CA ASP A 4 20.61 -34.73 10.74
C ASP A 4 20.19 -33.26 10.66
N VAL A 5 20.74 -32.52 9.68
CA VAL A 5 20.27 -31.19 9.30
C VAL A 5 19.17 -31.40 8.28
N THR A 6 17.95 -30.98 8.61
CA THR A 6 16.91 -30.76 7.61
C THR A 6 16.55 -29.27 7.62
N SER A 7 17.39 -28.47 6.97
CA SER A 7 16.97 -27.14 6.53
C SER A 7 16.02 -27.32 5.34
N THR A 8 14.72 -27.17 5.58
CA THR A 8 13.75 -26.94 4.52
C THR A 8 14.17 -25.68 3.77
N PRO A 9 14.40 -25.71 2.45
CA PRO A 9 14.54 -24.47 1.70
C PRO A 9 13.18 -23.77 1.75
N SER A 10 13.08 -22.67 2.49
CA SER A 10 12.00 -21.70 2.28
C SER A 10 12.18 -21.18 0.85
N ALA A 11 11.43 -21.74 -0.08
CA ALA A 11 11.28 -21.14 -1.39
C ALA A 11 10.59 -19.79 -1.17
N VAL A 12 11.38 -18.72 -1.08
CA VAL A 12 10.88 -17.36 -1.30
C VAL A 12 10.36 -17.38 -2.72
N ARG A 13 9.05 -17.59 -2.90
CA ARG A 13 8.43 -17.45 -4.20
C ARG A 13 8.71 -16.02 -4.63
N ALA A 14 9.53 -15.86 -5.67
CA ALA A 14 9.69 -14.56 -6.30
C ALA A 14 8.28 -14.10 -6.69
N ILE A 15 7.83 -12.99 -6.11
CA ILE A 15 6.52 -12.42 -6.42
C ILE A 15 6.60 -11.98 -7.87
N SER A 16 5.82 -12.64 -8.73
CA SER A 16 5.75 -12.26 -10.13
C SER A 16 4.85 -11.03 -10.25
N PRO A 17 5.33 -9.91 -10.82
CA PRO A 17 4.47 -8.76 -11.13
C PRO A 17 3.25 -9.15 -11.95
N ALA A 18 3.35 -10.19 -12.79
CA ALA A 18 2.24 -10.68 -13.61
C ALA A 18 1.05 -11.20 -12.78
N ARG A 19 1.28 -11.74 -11.58
CA ARG A 19 0.19 -12.22 -10.69
C ARG A 19 -0.57 -11.10 -10.00
N LEU A 20 0.08 -9.95 -9.78
CA LEU A 20 -0.59 -8.76 -9.24
C LEU A 20 -1.41 -8.03 -10.30
N GLY A 21 -1.01 -8.12 -11.56
CA GLY A 21 -1.67 -7.41 -12.65
C GLY A 21 -1.51 -5.90 -12.50
N THR A 22 -2.58 -5.16 -12.77
CA THR A 22 -2.61 -3.71 -12.68
C THR A 22 -2.76 -3.27 -11.23
N LEU A 23 -1.79 -2.49 -10.73
CA LEU A 23 -1.87 -1.80 -9.45
C LEU A 23 -2.30 -0.34 -9.64
N VAL A 24 -3.22 0.12 -8.81
CA VAL A 24 -3.68 1.51 -8.78
C VAL A 24 -3.36 2.11 -7.42
N VAL A 25 -3.00 3.40 -7.42
CA VAL A 25 -2.74 4.18 -6.21
C VAL A 25 -3.63 5.42 -6.19
N ILE A 26 -4.28 5.68 -5.05
CA ILE A 26 -5.15 6.83 -4.83
C ILE A 26 -4.67 7.57 -3.57
N ALA A 27 -4.60 8.89 -3.64
CA ALA A 27 -4.27 9.76 -2.51
C ALA A 27 -5.43 10.69 -2.19
N TRP A 28 -5.73 10.87 -0.91
CA TRP A 28 -6.75 11.81 -0.42
C TRP A 28 -6.44 12.27 1.00
N SER A 29 -6.87 13.47 1.36
CA SER A 29 -6.86 13.92 2.75
C SER A 29 -8.19 13.57 3.42
N GLY A 30 -8.14 13.17 4.68
CA GLY A 30 -9.33 12.96 5.50
C GLY A 30 -9.08 13.34 6.96
N GLU A 31 -10.15 13.54 7.73
CA GLU A 31 -10.05 13.91 9.14
C GLU A 31 -9.40 12.78 9.96
N HIS A 32 -8.46 13.13 10.83
CA HIS A 32 -7.92 12.19 11.82
C HIS A 32 -8.81 12.20 13.06
N PRO A 33 -9.20 11.04 13.63
CA PRO A 33 -10.11 11.00 14.78
C PRO A 33 -9.52 11.63 16.05
N ASP A 34 -8.18 11.67 16.17
CA ASP A 34 -7.50 12.12 17.39
C ASP A 34 -6.97 13.57 17.35
N ASP A 35 -6.95 14.23 16.18
CA ASP A 35 -6.57 15.64 16.09
C ASP A 35 -7.32 16.39 14.97
N GLU A 36 -7.45 17.71 15.10
CA GLU A 36 -8.14 18.57 14.14
C GLU A 36 -7.38 18.73 12.80
N ARG A 37 -6.32 17.95 12.58
CA ARG A 37 -5.47 18.05 11.40
C ARG A 37 -5.88 17.01 10.37
N ASP A 38 -5.75 17.33 9.09
CA ASP A 38 -5.99 16.36 8.03
C ASP A 38 -4.90 15.30 8.03
N MET A 39 -5.29 14.02 7.93
CA MET A 39 -4.41 12.89 7.69
C MET A 39 -4.28 12.65 6.18
N PRO A 40 -3.05 12.67 5.61
CA PRO A 40 -2.85 12.30 4.22
C PRO A 40 -2.86 10.78 4.09
N PHE A 41 -3.87 10.24 3.41
CA PHE A 41 -4.02 8.81 3.15
C PHE A 41 -3.49 8.44 1.76
N LEU A 42 -2.96 7.22 1.64
CA LEU A 42 -2.53 6.63 0.38
C LEU A 42 -3.01 5.18 0.30
N LEU A 43 -3.82 4.85 -0.70
CA LEU A 43 -4.31 3.49 -0.93
C LEU A 43 -3.62 2.90 -2.15
N ALA A 44 -3.06 1.70 -2.01
CA ALA A 44 -2.68 0.82 -3.11
C ALA A 44 -3.61 -0.40 -3.18
N TYR A 45 -4.06 -0.77 -4.37
CA TYR A 45 -4.85 -1.97 -4.61
C TYR A 45 -4.62 -2.50 -6.03
N ALA A 46 -4.92 -3.77 -6.24
CA ALA A 46 -4.88 -4.38 -7.57
C ALA A 46 -6.29 -4.48 -8.17
N LEU A 47 -6.41 -4.49 -9.50
CA LEU A 47 -7.69 -4.68 -10.18
C LEU A 47 -8.18 -6.13 -10.18
N GLY A 48 -7.28 -7.09 -9.98
CA GLY A 48 -7.59 -8.52 -10.09
C GLY A 48 -7.50 -9.08 -11.51
N ASP A 49 -6.85 -8.34 -12.41
CA ASP A 49 -6.58 -8.69 -13.81
C ASP A 49 -5.22 -9.39 -14.00
N GLY A 50 -4.56 -9.78 -12.90
CA GLY A 50 -3.32 -10.55 -12.95
C GLY A 50 -3.52 -12.01 -13.35
N ASP A 51 -2.41 -12.70 -13.59
CA ASP A 51 -2.40 -14.12 -13.93
C ASP A 51 -3.14 -14.95 -12.86
N GLY A 52 -4.21 -15.64 -13.27
CA GLY A 52 -5.07 -16.44 -12.39
C GLY A 52 -6.27 -15.70 -11.81
N GLY A 53 -6.49 -14.44 -12.19
CA GLY A 53 -7.68 -13.65 -11.84
C GLY A 53 -7.71 -13.15 -10.38
N PRO A 54 -8.86 -12.63 -9.93
CA PRO A 54 -8.95 -11.85 -8.68
C PRO A 54 -8.47 -12.60 -7.43
N GLU A 55 -8.80 -13.87 -7.28
CA GLU A 55 -8.37 -14.68 -6.12
C GLU A 55 -6.84 -14.88 -6.10
N ALA A 56 -6.24 -15.13 -7.27
CA ALA A 56 -4.80 -15.31 -7.39
C ALA A 56 -4.06 -13.98 -7.13
N THR A 57 -4.63 -12.86 -7.60
CA THR A 57 -4.12 -11.51 -7.31
C THR A 57 -4.19 -11.18 -5.84
N GLY A 58 -5.30 -11.47 -5.15
CA GLY A 58 -5.41 -11.23 -3.72
C GLY A 58 -4.46 -12.11 -2.89
N THR A 59 -4.18 -13.33 -3.36
CA THR A 59 -3.13 -14.18 -2.77
C THR A 59 -1.73 -13.59 -3.01
N ALA A 60 -1.44 -13.12 -4.23
CA ALA A 60 -0.16 -12.51 -4.56
C ALA A 60 0.09 -11.19 -3.78
N ALA A 61 -0.97 -10.41 -3.53
CA ALA A 61 -0.89 -9.23 -2.68
C ALA A 61 -0.49 -9.58 -1.24
N ARG A 62 -1.08 -10.64 -0.66
CA ARG A 62 -0.69 -11.12 0.67
C ARG A 62 0.75 -11.62 0.72
N GLU A 63 1.17 -12.38 -0.29
CA GLU A 63 2.57 -12.85 -0.42
C GLU A 63 3.55 -11.68 -0.53
N LEU A 64 3.19 -10.61 -1.26
CA LEU A 64 3.98 -9.38 -1.33
C LEU A 64 4.12 -8.71 0.03
N LEU A 65 3.01 -8.51 0.72
CA LEU A 65 2.99 -7.83 2.01
C LEU A 65 3.80 -8.57 3.07
N ASP A 66 3.67 -9.90 3.13
CA ASP A 66 4.49 -10.74 4.00
C ASP A 66 5.99 -10.62 3.66
N ALA A 67 6.35 -10.67 2.38
CA ALA A 67 7.74 -10.55 1.94
C ALA A 67 8.38 -9.19 2.24
N VAL A 68 7.59 -8.11 2.33
CA VAL A 68 8.09 -6.77 2.68
C VAL A 68 7.97 -6.46 4.16
N GLY A 69 7.45 -7.39 4.98
CA GLY A 69 7.27 -7.16 6.42
C GLY A 69 6.11 -6.23 6.76
N LEU A 70 5.09 -6.16 5.91
CA LEU A 70 3.83 -5.47 6.18
C LEU A 70 2.76 -6.51 6.59
N PRO A 71 2.43 -6.64 7.89
CA PRO A 71 1.39 -7.56 8.32
C PRO A 71 0.03 -7.11 7.81
N VAL A 72 -0.78 -8.08 7.40
CA VAL A 72 -2.19 -7.87 7.07
C VAL A 72 -3.01 -7.97 8.35
N GLY A 73 -3.92 -7.02 8.57
CA GLY A 73 -4.78 -6.99 9.75
C GLY A 73 -5.06 -5.58 10.23
N THR A 74 -5.50 -5.46 11.48
CA THR A 74 -5.92 -4.18 12.08
C THR A 74 -4.80 -3.39 12.72
N GLU A 75 -3.62 -3.98 12.90
CA GLU A 75 -2.45 -3.28 13.42
C GLU A 75 -1.70 -2.59 12.28
N TYR A 76 -1.26 -1.35 12.51
CA TYR A 76 -0.41 -0.64 11.56
C TYR A 76 1.07 -0.78 11.95
N VAL A 77 1.94 -0.70 10.95
CA VAL A 77 3.39 -0.60 11.14
C VAL A 77 3.81 0.86 11.06
N ASP A 78 4.61 1.32 12.03
CA ASP A 78 5.32 2.59 11.88
C ASP A 78 6.67 2.34 11.15
N ALA A 79 6.79 2.82 9.92
CA ALA A 79 8.00 2.65 9.13
C ALA A 79 9.18 3.50 9.61
N ALA A 80 8.94 4.53 10.44
CA ALA A 80 10.02 5.27 11.08
C ALA A 80 10.67 4.46 12.21
N GLU A 81 9.91 3.58 12.86
CA GLU A 81 10.39 2.70 13.93
C GLU A 81 10.83 1.32 13.41
N SER A 82 10.33 0.91 12.24
CA SER A 82 10.69 -0.37 11.60
C SER A 82 12.01 -0.27 10.83
N THR A 83 13.09 -0.79 11.42
CA THR A 83 14.39 -0.86 10.74
C THR A 83 14.35 -1.80 9.54
N GLY A 84 14.60 -1.27 8.34
CA GLY A 84 14.82 -2.07 7.13
C GLY A 84 13.58 -2.37 6.30
N LEU A 85 12.43 -1.73 6.58
CA LEU A 85 11.23 -1.86 5.76
C LEU A 85 11.52 -1.37 4.32
N PRO A 86 11.39 -2.22 3.28
CA PRO A 86 11.74 -1.87 1.90
C PRO A 86 10.62 -1.11 1.18
N VAL A 87 9.84 -0.32 1.91
CA VAL A 87 8.72 0.48 1.39
C VAL A 87 9.06 1.95 1.53
N THR A 88 9.06 2.68 0.41
CA THR A 88 9.42 4.10 0.41
C THR A 88 8.39 4.91 -0.34
N LEU A 89 8.12 6.10 0.18
CA LEU A 89 7.29 7.10 -0.47
C LEU A 89 8.12 8.36 -0.74
N LEU A 90 8.20 8.73 -2.01
CA LEU A 90 8.79 9.99 -2.45
C LEU A 90 7.69 10.92 -2.96
N VAL A 91 7.76 12.20 -2.59
CA VAL A 91 6.90 13.23 -3.15
C VAL A 91 7.76 14.24 -3.90
N GLU A 92 7.42 14.47 -5.17
CA GLU A 92 8.10 15.42 -6.05
C GLU A 92 7.09 16.02 -7.05
N ALA A 93 7.13 17.35 -7.23
CA ALA A 93 6.33 18.06 -8.25
C ALA A 93 4.82 17.70 -8.26
N GLY A 94 4.23 17.47 -7.07
CA GLY A 94 2.81 17.09 -6.94
C GLY A 94 2.50 15.64 -7.33
N GLN A 95 3.52 14.79 -7.43
CA GLN A 95 3.40 13.35 -7.61
C GLN A 95 3.86 12.64 -6.34
N ALA A 96 3.13 11.58 -5.96
CA ALA A 96 3.59 10.60 -4.99
C ALA A 96 4.09 9.36 -5.74
N VAL A 97 5.30 8.90 -5.40
CA VAL A 97 5.93 7.70 -5.97
C VAL A 97 6.13 6.70 -4.84
N LEU A 98 5.34 5.64 -4.87
CA LEU A 98 5.42 4.49 -3.98
C LEU A 98 6.36 3.46 -4.59
N THR A 99 7.36 3.03 -3.83
CA THR A 99 8.28 1.96 -4.23
C THR A 99 8.31 0.86 -3.18
N MET A 100 8.20 -0.38 -3.66
CA MET A 100 8.32 -1.64 -2.92
C MET A 100 9.19 -2.59 -3.76
N PRO A 101 9.71 -3.71 -3.21
CA PRO A 101 10.37 -4.72 -4.01
C PRO A 101 9.48 -5.17 -5.18
N HIS A 102 10.02 -5.06 -6.39
CA HIS A 102 9.36 -5.44 -7.66
C HIS A 102 8.13 -4.59 -8.06
N LEU A 103 7.85 -3.49 -7.35
CA LEU A 103 6.67 -2.67 -7.58
C LEU A 103 6.99 -1.19 -7.41
N THR A 104 6.69 -0.41 -8.45
CA THR A 104 6.70 1.05 -8.40
C THR A 104 5.38 1.55 -8.96
N ALA A 105 4.73 2.45 -8.22
CA ALA A 105 3.49 3.06 -8.63
C ALA A 105 3.53 4.56 -8.32
N GLN A 106 2.82 5.35 -9.13
CA GLN A 106 2.78 6.79 -8.97
C GLN A 106 1.36 7.32 -9.16
N CYS A 107 1.04 8.40 -8.46
CA CYS A 107 -0.20 9.13 -8.65
C CYS A 107 -0.01 10.64 -8.45
N THR A 108 -0.85 11.42 -9.13
CA THR A 108 -1.03 12.84 -8.81
C THR A 108 -1.72 12.96 -7.47
N VAL A 109 -1.16 13.78 -6.58
CA VAL A 109 -1.74 14.02 -5.26
C VAL A 109 -2.45 15.38 -5.22
N PRO A 110 -3.55 15.50 -4.46
CA PRO A 110 -4.25 16.77 -4.38
C PRO A 110 -3.51 17.77 -3.46
N PRO A 111 -3.70 19.09 -3.63
CA PRO A 111 -2.97 20.11 -2.87
C PRO A 111 -3.15 20.00 -1.34
N GLU A 112 -4.34 19.66 -0.86
CA GLU A 112 -4.65 19.47 0.56
C GLU A 112 -3.87 18.30 1.15
N TRP A 113 -3.57 17.26 0.36
CA TRP A 113 -2.74 16.14 0.79
C TRP A 113 -1.28 16.55 0.94
N LEU A 114 -0.77 17.39 0.03
CA LEU A 114 0.57 17.95 0.16
C LEU A 114 0.71 18.85 1.39
N ALA A 115 -0.32 19.64 1.70
CA ALA A 115 -0.36 20.48 2.90
C ALA A 115 -0.30 19.60 4.16
N ALA A 116 -1.16 18.58 4.24
CA ALA A 116 -1.18 17.64 5.35
C ALA A 116 0.16 16.89 5.53
N VAL A 117 0.80 16.48 4.42
CA VAL A 117 2.16 15.91 4.45
C VAL A 117 3.20 16.91 4.97
N GLY A 118 3.11 18.19 4.57
CA GLY A 118 4.01 19.24 5.05
C GLY A 118 3.93 19.45 6.56
N GLU A 119 2.74 19.26 7.14
CA GLU A 119 2.51 19.38 8.59
C GLU A 119 2.92 18.13 9.37
N ARG A 120 2.65 16.93 8.82
CA ARG A 120 2.85 15.65 9.53
C ARG A 120 4.17 14.95 9.24
N GLY A 121 4.73 15.13 8.04
CA GLY A 121 5.94 14.45 7.56
C GLY A 121 5.76 12.96 7.21
N HIS A 122 4.55 12.42 7.31
CA HIS A 122 4.22 11.02 7.02
C HIS A 122 2.81 10.90 6.44
N VAL A 123 2.48 9.72 5.91
CA VAL A 123 1.16 9.38 5.37
C VAL A 123 0.65 8.09 6.00
N TYR A 124 -0.67 7.95 6.04
CA TYR A 124 -1.32 6.68 6.37
C TYR A 124 -1.49 5.85 5.10
N PHE A 125 -0.62 4.86 4.92
CA PHE A 125 -0.60 3.98 3.76
C PHE A 125 -1.43 2.72 4.01
N ILE A 126 -2.30 2.39 3.07
CA ILE A 126 -3.17 1.21 3.06
C ILE A 126 -2.83 0.41 1.81
N PHE A 127 -2.53 -0.88 1.97
CA PHE A 127 -2.45 -1.82 0.86
C PHE A 127 -3.61 -2.82 0.97
N ALA A 128 -4.61 -2.70 0.10
CA ALA A 128 -5.72 -3.64 0.07
C ALA A 128 -5.32 -4.95 -0.61
N THR A 129 -5.59 -6.08 0.06
CA THR A 129 -5.40 -7.41 -0.54
C THR A 129 -6.61 -7.89 -1.33
N ARG A 130 -7.75 -7.21 -1.16
CA ARG A 130 -8.96 -7.46 -1.95
C ARG A 130 -8.88 -6.66 -3.25
N PRO A 131 -9.01 -7.29 -4.42
CA PRO A 131 -9.04 -6.57 -5.68
C PRO A 131 -10.26 -5.64 -5.79
N TRP A 132 -10.09 -4.53 -6.51
CA TRP A 132 -11.16 -3.58 -6.79
C TRP A 132 -11.29 -3.32 -8.30
N PRO A 133 -12.00 -4.19 -9.04
CA PRO A 133 -12.04 -4.14 -10.51
C PRO A 133 -12.81 -2.91 -11.05
N ASP A 134 -13.71 -2.33 -10.26
CA ASP A 134 -14.54 -1.19 -10.66
C ASP A 134 -13.80 0.17 -10.65
N ALA A 135 -12.56 0.19 -10.15
CA ALA A 135 -11.73 1.38 -10.00
C ALA A 135 -10.50 1.30 -10.92
N ALA A 136 -10.74 1.32 -12.24
CA ALA A 136 -9.73 1.11 -13.26
C ALA A 136 -8.86 2.36 -13.55
N PRO A 137 -7.61 2.21 -14.04
CA PRO A 137 -6.76 3.31 -14.48
C PRO A 137 -7.45 4.21 -15.50
N GLY A 138 -7.32 5.53 -15.31
CA GLY A 138 -7.92 6.53 -16.19
C GLY A 138 -9.42 6.75 -15.97
N VAL A 139 -10.07 5.97 -15.09
CA VAL A 139 -11.44 6.20 -14.66
C VAL A 139 -11.42 6.92 -13.31
N PRO A 140 -11.98 8.14 -13.21
CA PRO A 140 -12.07 8.83 -11.92
C PRO A 140 -12.87 8.01 -10.91
N VAL A 141 -12.29 7.80 -9.74
CA VAL A 141 -12.99 7.24 -8.57
C VAL A 141 -13.67 8.39 -7.84
N THR A 142 -14.97 8.28 -7.59
CA THR A 142 -15.71 9.29 -6.80
C THR A 142 -15.41 9.15 -5.32
N GLU A 143 -15.52 10.24 -4.57
CA GLU A 143 -15.34 10.22 -3.11
C GLU A 143 -16.24 9.20 -2.41
N ASP A 144 -17.50 9.09 -2.82
CA ASP A 144 -18.45 8.13 -2.24
C ASP A 144 -18.01 6.68 -2.46
N ARG A 145 -17.47 6.35 -3.64
CA ARG A 145 -16.96 5.01 -3.94
C ARG A 145 -15.69 4.71 -3.16
N LEU A 146 -14.80 5.69 -3.04
CA LEU A 146 -13.61 5.55 -2.21
C LEU A 146 -14.01 5.31 -0.75
N ARG A 147 -14.94 6.10 -0.23
CA ARG A 147 -15.46 5.98 1.15
C ARG A 147 -16.13 4.63 1.39
N GLU A 148 -16.91 4.12 0.43
CA GLU A 148 -17.50 2.80 0.52
C GLU A 148 -16.42 1.70 0.59
N PHE A 149 -15.39 1.78 -0.26
CA PHE A 149 -14.33 0.78 -0.30
C PHE A 149 -13.43 0.80 0.95
N VAL A 150 -12.94 1.97 1.36
CA VAL A 150 -12.08 2.10 2.55
C VAL A 150 -12.88 2.11 3.85
N GLY A 151 -14.21 2.20 3.80
CA GLY A 151 -15.10 2.06 4.94
C GLY A 151 -15.60 0.62 5.15
N ASP A 152 -15.38 -0.28 4.19
CA ASP A 152 -15.74 -1.69 4.33
C ASP A 152 -14.77 -2.40 5.30
N GLU A 153 -15.33 -2.89 6.41
CA GLU A 153 -14.59 -3.64 7.42
C GLU A 153 -13.86 -4.86 6.83
N ALA A 154 -14.44 -5.53 5.83
CA ALA A 154 -13.81 -6.68 5.19
C ALA A 154 -12.57 -6.27 4.37
N VAL A 155 -12.55 -5.05 3.83
CA VAL A 155 -11.38 -4.49 3.15
C VAL A 155 -10.32 -4.11 4.19
N LEU A 156 -10.69 -3.33 5.20
CA LEU A 156 -9.72 -2.82 6.19
C LEU A 156 -9.10 -3.93 7.05
N SER A 157 -9.89 -4.93 7.46
CA SER A 157 -9.41 -6.06 8.28
C SER A 157 -8.47 -7.00 7.52
N THR A 158 -8.44 -6.91 6.18
CA THR A 158 -7.56 -7.72 5.33
C THR A 158 -6.55 -6.87 4.54
N ALA A 159 -6.46 -5.58 4.85
CA ALA A 159 -5.43 -4.70 4.32
C ALA A 159 -4.19 -4.72 5.23
N ALA A 160 -3.05 -4.32 4.68
CA ALA A 160 -1.93 -3.88 5.51
C ALA A 160 -1.99 -2.37 5.69
N HIS A 161 -1.59 -1.91 6.88
CA HIS A 161 -1.59 -0.50 7.26
C HIS A 161 -0.19 -0.09 7.68
N CYS A 162 0.26 1.08 7.24
CA CYS A 162 1.60 1.57 7.55
C CYS A 162 1.62 3.09 7.64
N LEU A 163 2.23 3.64 8.69
CA LEU A 163 2.66 5.03 8.68
C LEU A 163 3.97 5.13 7.90
N LEU A 164 3.93 5.77 6.73
CA LEU A 164 5.09 5.91 5.85
C LEU A 164 5.65 7.33 5.93
N PRO A 165 6.92 7.51 6.33
CA PRO A 165 7.56 8.82 6.28
C PRO A 165 7.72 9.27 4.83
N VAL A 166 7.38 10.52 4.56
CA VAL A 166 7.53 11.09 3.22
C VAL A 166 8.95 11.59 3.01
N ARG A 167 9.60 11.11 1.95
CA ARG A 167 10.84 11.67 1.46
C ARG A 167 10.52 12.71 0.42
N GLN A 168 11.20 13.84 0.48
CA GLN A 168 11.17 14.84 -0.59
C GLN A 168 12.57 14.96 -1.17
N LEU A 169 12.66 15.11 -2.49
CA LEU A 169 13.92 15.45 -3.13
C LEU A 169 14.29 16.86 -2.68
N ARG A 170 15.35 16.94 -1.88
CA ARG A 170 15.97 18.22 -1.57
C ARG A 170 16.69 18.67 -2.85
N GLY A 171 16.18 19.73 -3.46
CA GLY A 171 16.90 20.48 -4.50
C GLY A 171 18.16 21.13 -3.96
#